data_AF-A0A7C3JXN5-F1
#
_entry.id   AF-A0A7C3JXN5-F1
#
_cell.length_a   1.000
_cell.length_b   1.000
_cell.length_c   1.000
_cell.angle_alpha   90.00
_cell.angle_beta   90.00
_cell.angle_gamma   90.00
#
_symmetry.space_group_name_H-M   'P 1'
#
loop_
_entity.id
_entity.type
_entity.pdbx_description
1 polymer ?
#
loop_
_entity_poly.entity_id
_entity_poly.type
_entity_poly.pdbx_seq_one_letter_code
_entity_poly.pdbx_strand_id
1 'polypeptide(L)' 'DFVGGRYRGKFDELWPRYDCLAGRPVTVTQGDRVVAGTAQGIDADGSLLLRTAAGRTERFRAGEVTLAKA' A
#
# COMPACT_ATOMS: atom_id res chain seq x y z
N ASP A 1 2.16 -23.27 -6.78
CA ASP A 1 3.28 -23.61 -5.89
C ASP A 1 3.98 -22.32 -5.48
N PHE A 2 4.70 -22.33 -4.36
CA PHE A 2 5.46 -21.16 -3.94
C PHE A 2 6.73 -20.99 -4.76
N VAL A 3 7.50 -22.08 -4.92
CA VAL A 3 8.76 -22.09 -5.69
C VAL A 3 8.57 -21.67 -7.17
N GLY A 4 7.46 -22.05 -7.79
CA GLY A 4 7.15 -21.72 -9.19
C GLY A 4 6.46 -20.37 -9.39
N GLY A 5 6.32 -19.54 -8.35
CA GLY A 5 5.79 -18.17 -8.48
C GLY A 5 4.28 -18.05 -8.69
N ARG A 6 3.53 -19.16 -8.81
CA ARG A 6 2.07 -19.14 -9.06
C ARG A 6 1.26 -18.51 -7.93
N TYR A 7 1.87 -18.27 -6.77
CA TYR A 7 1.24 -17.58 -5.64
C TYR A 7 0.98 -16.09 -5.97
N ARG A 8 1.82 -15.42 -6.76
CA ARG A 8 1.73 -13.98 -7.02
C ARG A 8 0.38 -13.58 -7.61
N GLY A 9 -0.04 -14.24 -8.70
CA GLY A 9 -1.35 -13.96 -9.32
C GLY A 9 -2.54 -14.23 -8.39
N LYS A 10 -2.44 -15.20 -7.48
CA LYS A 10 -3.48 -15.43 -6.46
C LYS A 10 -3.52 -14.29 -5.42
N PHE A 11 -2.36 -13.76 -5.02
CA PHE A 11 -2.32 -12.62 -4.12
C PHE A 11 -2.84 -11.35 -4.77
N ASP A 12 -2.49 -11.09 -6.04
CA ASP A 12 -3.00 -9.94 -6.79
C ASP A 12 -4.53 -9.96 -6.88
N GLU A 13 -5.12 -11.14 -7.07
CA GLU A 13 -6.58 -11.33 -7.08
C GLU A 13 -7.21 -11.15 -5.68
N LEU A 14 -6.59 -11.72 -4.64
CA LEU A 14 -7.19 -11.78 -3.30
C LEU A 14 -6.96 -10.51 -2.48
N TRP A 15 -5.82 -9.85 -2.62
CA TRP A 15 -5.44 -8.71 -1.78
C TRP A 15 -6.48 -7.59 -1.77
N PRO A 16 -7.03 -7.12 -2.91
CA PRO A 16 -8.01 -6.04 -2.93
C PRO A 16 -9.25 -6.33 -2.08
N ARG A 17 -9.62 -7.60 -1.88
CA ARG A 17 -10.76 -8.01 -1.06
C ARG A 17 -10.52 -7.82 0.45
N TYR A 18 -9.26 -7.87 0.88
CA TYR A 18 -8.87 -7.82 2.29
C TYR A 18 -8.11 -6.55 2.66
N ASP A 19 -7.79 -5.70 1.69
CA ASP A 19 -7.07 -4.46 1.92
C ASP A 19 -7.95 -3.44 2.65
N CYS A 20 -7.74 -3.33 3.96
CA CYS A 20 -8.47 -2.40 4.82
C CYS A 20 -8.01 -0.95 4.67
N LEU A 21 -6.96 -0.68 3.90
CA LEU A 21 -6.38 0.65 3.66
C LEU A 21 -6.80 1.21 2.29
N ALA A 22 -7.07 0.36 1.31
CA ALA A 22 -7.39 0.78 -0.06
C ALA A 22 -8.48 1.87 -0.10
N GLY A 23 -8.19 2.95 -0.83
CA GLY A 23 -9.07 4.11 -1.00
C GLY A 23 -9.15 5.04 0.22
N ARG A 24 -8.44 4.76 1.31
CA ARG A 24 -8.54 5.55 2.54
C ARG A 24 -7.41 6.55 2.71
N PRO A 25 -7.67 7.68 3.39
CA PRO A 25 -6.62 8.58 3.83
C PRO A 25 -5.76 7.91 4.91
N VAL A 26 -4.45 7.89 4.68
CA VAL A 26 -3.46 7.29 5.57
C VAL A 26 -2.24 8.20 5.69
N THR A 27 -1.47 7.97 6.74
CA THR A 27 -0.13 8.51 6.92
C THR A 27 0.86 7.36 6.95
N VAL A 28 1.93 7.46 6.16
CA VAL A 28 3.03 6.51 6.15
C VAL A 28 4.22 7.13 6.87
N THR A 29 4.74 6.43 7.88
CA THR A 29 5.96 6.80 8.61
C THR A 29 7.09 5.86 8.22
N GLN A 30 8.20 6.41 7.73
CA GLN A 30 9.41 5.67 7.35
C GLN A 30 10.64 6.40 7.88
N GLY A 31 11.17 5.94 9.02
CA GLY A 31 12.18 6.69 9.77
C GLY A 31 11.62 8.06 10.17
N ASP A 32 12.37 9.12 9.88
CA ASP A 32 11.96 10.51 10.18
C ASP A 32 10.99 11.09 9.13
N ARG A 33 10.66 10.32 8.08
CA ARG A 33 9.80 10.78 7.00
C ARG A 33 8.35 10.41 7.26
N VAL A 34 7.47 11.40 7.25
CA VAL A 34 6.02 11.23 7.37
C VAL A 34 5.36 11.73 6.08
N VAL A 35 4.58 10.86 5.41
CA VAL A 35 3.91 11.19 4.15
C VAL A 35 2.43 10.86 4.24
N ALA A 36 1.58 11.87 4.05
CA ALA A 36 0.13 11.70 4.01
C ALA A 36 -0.39 11.56 2.58
N GLY A 37 -1.45 10.76 2.41
CA GLY A 37 -2.11 10.59 1.12
C GLY A 37 -3.24 9.55 1.18
N THR A 38 -3.71 9.13 0.01
CA THR A 38 -4.72 8.08 -0.12
C THR A 38 -4.04 6.78 -0.55
N ALA A 39 -4.21 5.72 0.23
CA ALA A 39 -3.70 4.39 -0.15
C ALA A 39 -4.43 3.87 -1.40
N GLN A 40 -3.69 3.35 -2.36
CA GLN A 40 -4.18 2.82 -3.64
C GLN A 40 -4.02 1.29 -3.72
N GLY A 41 -3.74 0.63 -2.60
CA GLY A 41 -3.37 -0.78 -2.53
C GLY A 41 -1.87 -1.00 -2.65
N ILE A 42 -1.47 -2.22 -3.01
CA ILE A 42 -0.06 -2.62 -3.20
C ILE A 42 0.25 -2.88 -4.69
N ASP A 43 1.52 -2.77 -5.08
CA ASP A 43 2.01 -3.28 -6.37
C ASP A 43 2.42 -4.76 -6.30
N ALA A 44 2.83 -5.33 -7.43
CA ALA A 44 3.18 -6.75 -7.56
C ALA A 44 4.43 -7.17 -6.74
N ASP A 45 5.18 -6.20 -6.20
CA ASP A 45 6.28 -6.44 -5.28
C ASP A 45 5.86 -6.26 -3.80
N GLY A 46 4.59 -5.98 -3.55
CA GLY A 46 4.03 -5.74 -2.22
C GLY A 46 4.23 -4.33 -1.70
N SER A 47 4.66 -3.38 -2.53
CA SER A 47 4.88 -2.00 -2.09
C SER A 47 3.55 -1.27 -1.97
N LEU A 48 3.31 -0.57 -0.85
CA LEU A 48 2.16 0.31 -0.73
C LEU A 48 2.26 1.46 -1.73
N LEU A 49 1.18 1.69 -2.48
CA LEU A 49 1.00 2.81 -3.37
C LEU A 49 0.23 3.92 -2.66
N LEU A 50 0.85 5.09 -2.50
CA LEU A 50 0.23 6.24 -1.84
C LEU A 50 0.08 7.40 -2.82
N ARG A 51 -1.16 7.80 -3.12
CA ARG A 51 -1.43 9.04 -3.87
C ARG A 51 -1.35 10.22 -2.91
N THR A 52 -0.33 11.05 -3.05
CA THR A 52 -0.15 12.28 -2.27
C THR A 52 -1.15 13.37 -2.69
N ALA A 53 -1.34 14.39 -1.85
CA ALA A 53 -2.17 15.56 -2.18
C ALA A 53 -1.68 16.32 -3.43
N ALA A 54 -0.39 16.23 -3.76
CA ALA A 54 0.19 16.78 -4.99
C ALA A 54 -0.13 15.94 -6.25
N GLY A 55 -0.96 14.90 -6.14
CA GLY A 55 -1.35 14.02 -7.24
C GLY A 55 -0.31 12.96 -7.61
N ARG A 56 0.91 13.04 -7.06
CA ARG A 56 1.97 12.03 -7.29
C ARG A 56 1.69 10.75 -6.53
N THR A 57 1.98 9.61 -7.15
CA THR A 57 1.94 8.30 -6.49
C THR A 57 3.34 7.92 -6.04
N GLU A 58 3.50 7.68 -4.74
CA GLU A 58 4.76 7.22 -4.14
C GLU A 58 4.66 5.75 -3.71
N ARG A 59 5.80 5.06 -3.69
CA ARG A 59 5.92 3.64 -3.34
C ARG A 59 6.66 3.46 -2.03
N PHE A 60 6.10 2.66 -1.13
CA PHE A 60 6.72 2.33 0.15
C PHE A 60 6.83 0.81 0.30
N ARG A 61 8.06 0.30 0.40
CA ARG A 61 8.34 -1.13 0.65
C ARG A 61 8.31 -1.52 2.13
N ALA A 62 8.44 -0.53 3.01
CA ALA A 62 8.44 -0.70 4.45
C ALA A 62 8.08 0.61 5.14
N GLY A 63 7.54 0.53 6.36
CA GLY A 63 7.10 1.66 7.17
C GLY A 63 5.87 1.29 7.99
N GLU A 64 5.47 2.20 8.87
CA GLU A 64 4.20 2.12 9.58
C GLU A 64 3.13 2.87 8.79
N VAL A 65 1.92 2.32 8.73
CA VAL A 65 0.78 2.95 8.05
C VAL A 65 -0.33 3.16 9.05
N THR A 66 -0.69 4.42 9.26
CA THR A 66 -1.72 4.82 10.21
C THR A 66 -2.91 5.38 9.46
N LEU A 67 -4.10 4.91 9.81
CA LEU A 67 -5.35 5.44 9.28
C LEU A 67 -5.59 6.84 9.84
N ALA A 68 -5.95 7.78 8.97
CA ALA A 68 -6.38 9.09 9.46
C ALA A 68 -7.62 8.91 10.35
N LYS A 69 -7.65 9.63 11.47
CA LYS A 69 -8.83 9.69 12.32
C LYS A 69 -9.93 10.46 11.57
N ALA A 70 -11.16 9.94 11.62
CA ALA A 70 -12.35 10.64 11.14
C ALA A 70 -12.69 11.84 12.03
#